data_AF-A0A8J8DDQ4-F1
#
_entry.id   AF-A0A8J8DDQ4-F1
#
_cell.length_a   1.000
_cell.length_b   1.000
_cell.length_c   1.000
_cell.angle_alpha   90.00
_cell.angle_beta   90.00
_cell.angle_gamma   90.00
#
_symmetry.space_group_name_H-M   'P 1'
#
loop_
_entity.id
_entity.type
_entity.pdbx_description
1 polymer ?
#
loop_
_entity_poly.entity_id
_entity_poly.type
_entity_poly.pdbx_seq_one_letter_code
_entity_poly.pdbx_strand_id
1 'polypeptide(L)'
;MSKDKIPKLFDGSVNELTKPRPKKDRKAKSKDMKKEKKQKTLYVSLDMNRKLIELYGEEGRRQSVIVEDAVNLYYYLKLALGEKKFDELMSAVKREDPEFLREYMGRFKL
;
A
#
# COMPACT_ATOMS: atom_id res chain seq x y z
N MET A 1 -46.68 -17.54 2.98
CA MET A 1 -46.85 -17.03 4.36
C MET A 1 -45.53 -17.22 5.10
N SER A 2 -44.95 -16.09 5.46
CA SER A 2 -43.64 -15.87 6.08
C SER A 2 -43.58 -16.29 7.55
N LYS A 3 -42.39 -16.67 8.01
CA LYS A 3 -41.78 -16.09 9.22
C LYS A 3 -40.28 -16.40 9.28
N ASP A 4 -39.54 -15.35 9.01
CA ASP A 4 -38.11 -15.17 9.24
C ASP A 4 -37.69 -15.62 10.64
N LYS A 5 -36.64 -16.43 10.72
CA LYS A 5 -35.79 -16.54 11.91
C LYS A 5 -34.35 -16.24 11.50
N ILE A 6 -33.95 -15.03 11.85
CA ILE A 6 -32.63 -14.42 11.71
C ILE A 6 -31.51 -15.43 12.06
N PRO A 7 -30.43 -15.54 11.26
CA PRO A 7 -29.28 -16.36 11.63
C PRO A 7 -28.67 -15.85 12.94
N LYS A 8 -28.53 -16.74 13.93
CA LYS A 8 -27.87 -16.45 15.21
C LYS A 8 -26.43 -16.02 14.96
N LEU A 9 -26.17 -14.72 14.94
CA LEU A 9 -24.86 -14.15 14.66
C LEU A 9 -23.89 -14.19 15.85
N PHE A 10 -24.29 -14.68 17.02
CA PHE A 10 -23.42 -14.72 18.20
C PHE A 10 -23.78 -15.91 19.11
N ASP A 11 -23.24 -17.09 18.79
CA ASP A 11 -23.26 -18.28 19.67
C ASP A 11 -21.93 -18.48 20.42
N GLY A 12 -20.99 -17.54 20.27
CA GLY A 12 -19.73 -17.52 21.02
C GLY A 12 -19.98 -17.06 22.45
N SER A 13 -20.15 -18.01 23.37
CA SER A 13 -20.22 -17.70 24.80
C SER A 13 -18.97 -16.93 25.25
N VAL A 14 -19.13 -16.03 26.22
CA VAL A 14 -18.05 -15.21 26.81
C VAL A 14 -16.85 -16.06 27.29
N ASN A 15 -17.03 -17.37 27.48
CA ASN A 15 -15.98 -18.33 27.82
C ASN A 15 -14.98 -18.65 26.68
N GLU A 16 -15.22 -18.22 25.44
CA GLU A 16 -14.23 -18.30 24.35
C GLU A 16 -13.22 -17.14 24.36
N LEU A 17 -13.54 -16.03 25.04
CA LEU A 17 -12.68 -14.85 25.16
C LEU A 17 -11.58 -14.99 26.22
N THR A 18 -11.69 -15.98 27.12
CA THR A 18 -10.80 -16.11 28.30
C THR A 18 -9.90 -17.35 28.28
N LYS A 19 -9.93 -18.19 27.25
CA LYS A 19 -9.01 -19.34 27.13
C LYS A 19 -7.82 -19.02 26.22
N PRO A 20 -6.56 -19.21 26.67
CA PRO A 20 -5.41 -19.09 25.79
C PRO A 20 -5.49 -20.18 24.72
N ARG A 21 -5.56 -19.80 23.44
CA ARG A 21 -5.61 -20.73 22.31
C ARG A 21 -4.39 -21.68 22.36
N PRO A 22 -4.56 -23.00 22.11
CA PRO A 22 -3.44 -23.91 22.03
C PRO A 22 -2.52 -23.48 20.88
N LYS A 23 -1.20 -23.42 21.14
CA LYS A 23 -0.16 -23.18 20.13
C LYS A 23 -0.11 -24.37 19.16
N LYS A 24 -1.03 -24.40 18.19
CA LYS A 24 -0.93 -25.26 17.01
C LYS A 24 -0.56 -24.40 15.80
N ASP A 25 0.68 -24.58 15.36
CA ASP A 25 1.14 -24.45 13.98
C ASP A 25 0.91 -23.11 13.26
N ARG A 26 1.37 -22.01 13.88
CA ARG A 26 1.62 -20.73 13.16
C ARG A 26 3.10 -20.41 12.98
N LYS A 27 3.97 -21.42 12.96
CA LYS A 27 5.40 -21.26 12.65
C LYS A 27 5.78 -22.10 11.44
N ALA A 28 5.19 -21.84 10.26
CA ALA A 28 5.64 -22.50 9.03
C ALA A 28 5.31 -21.80 7.68
N LYS A 29 4.66 -20.62 7.62
CA LYS A 29 4.32 -19.96 6.32
C LYS A 29 4.49 -18.44 6.23
N SER A 30 5.27 -17.83 7.14
CA SER A 30 5.74 -16.45 6.94
C SER A 30 7.26 -16.42 6.74
N LYS A 31 7.82 -17.40 6.00
CA LYS A 31 9.13 -17.17 5.38
C LYS A 31 8.94 -15.93 4.50
N ASP A 32 9.68 -14.88 4.84
CA ASP A 32 9.62 -13.53 4.31
C ASP A 32 9.22 -13.43 2.82
N MET A 33 7.92 -13.31 2.50
CA MET A 33 7.47 -12.91 1.16
C MET A 33 8.09 -11.58 0.72
N LYS A 34 8.52 -10.76 1.70
CA LYS A 34 9.27 -9.50 1.48
C LYS A 34 10.66 -9.71 0.89
N LYS A 35 11.29 -10.88 1.09
CA LYS A 35 12.63 -11.22 0.58
C LYS A 35 12.60 -12.00 -0.72
N GLU A 36 11.46 -12.59 -1.07
CA GLU A 36 11.29 -13.29 -2.34
C GLU A 36 11.03 -12.30 -3.48
N LYS A 37 12.08 -11.99 -4.25
CA LYS A 37 11.97 -11.18 -5.46
C LYS A 37 11.36 -12.02 -6.59
N LYS A 38 10.35 -11.47 -7.27
CA LYS A 38 9.78 -12.04 -8.49
C LYS A 38 10.10 -11.14 -9.67
N GLN A 39 10.62 -11.72 -10.75
CA GLN A 39 10.86 -10.98 -11.98
C GLN A 39 9.53 -10.62 -12.64
N LYS A 40 9.36 -9.35 -12.99
CA LYS A 40 8.25 -8.84 -13.79
C LYS A 40 8.77 -7.85 -14.80
N THR A 41 8.25 -7.92 -16.02
CA THR A 41 8.49 -6.91 -17.06
C THR A 41 7.35 -5.90 -17.02
N LEU A 42 7.68 -4.62 -16.90
CA LEU A 42 6.72 -3.51 -16.93
C LEU A 42 6.99 -2.65 -18.16
N TYR A 43 5.96 -2.40 -18.95
CA TYR A 43 6.03 -1.43 -20.04
C TYR A 43 5.69 -0.04 -19.50
N VAL A 44 6.56 0.93 -19.74
CA VAL A 44 6.39 2.33 -19.33
C VAL A 44 6.53 3.25 -20.53
N SER A 45 6.00 4.47 -20.42
CA SER A 45 6.19 5.49 -21.46
C SER A 45 7.66 5.89 -21.58
N LEU A 46 8.03 6.46 -22.72
CA LEU A 46 9.39 6.97 -22.95
C LEU A 46 9.77 8.04 -21.92
N ASP A 47 8.84 8.92 -21.58
CA ASP A 47 9.01 9.95 -20.56
C ASP A 47 9.30 9.35 -19.18
N MET A 48 8.51 8.37 -18.75
CA MET A 48 8.72 7.69 -17.47
C MET A 48 10.07 6.95 -17.44
N ASN A 49 10.48 6.35 -18.56
CA ASN A 49 11.79 5.72 -18.66
C ASN A 49 12.93 6.74 -18.50
N ARG A 50 12.80 7.95 -19.07
CA ARG A 50 13.78 9.03 -18.88
C ARG A 50 13.85 9.45 -17.41
N LYS A 51 12.72 9.69 -16.76
CA LYS A 51 12.63 10.01 -15.33
C LYS A 51 13.29 8.93 -14.46
N LEU A 52 13.08 7.63 -14.76
CA LEU A 52 13.74 6.53 -14.05
C LEU A 52 15.26 6.45 -14.27
N ILE A 53 15.75 6.83 -15.45
CA ILE A 53 17.19 6.90 -15.75
C ILE A 53 17.83 8.05 -14.99
N GLU A 54 17.17 9.21 -14.95
CA GLU A 54 17.62 10.40 -14.22
C GLU A 54 17.73 10.09 -12.72
N LEU A 55 16.67 9.57 -12.10
CA LEU A 55 16.68 9.17 -10.68
C LEU A 55 17.75 8.11 -10.37
N TYR A 56 18.00 7.18 -11.30
CA TYR A 56 19.09 6.22 -11.17
C TYR A 56 20.47 6.89 -11.17
N GLY A 57 20.68 7.85 -12.08
CA GLY A 57 21.94 8.57 -12.24
C GLY A 57 22.27 9.48 -11.06
N GLU A 58 21.26 10.12 -10.47
CA GLU A 58 21.42 11.05 -9.34
C GLU A 58 21.63 10.33 -7.99
N GLU A 59 20.83 9.29 -7.71
CA GLU A 59 20.86 8.62 -6.40
C GLU A 59 21.82 7.43 -6.34
N GLY A 60 22.32 6.95 -7.50
CA GLY A 60 23.14 5.73 -7.60
C GLY A 60 22.37 4.45 -7.19
N ARG A 61 21.05 4.53 -7.06
CA ARG A 61 20.19 3.43 -6.60
C ARG A 61 19.66 2.63 -7.77
N ARG A 62 19.56 1.31 -7.61
CA ARG A 62 18.96 0.42 -8.64
C ARG A 62 17.51 0.84 -8.96
N GLN A 63 17.17 0.89 -10.25
CA GLN A 63 15.81 1.21 -10.71
C GLN A 63 14.73 0.32 -10.07
N SER A 64 15.03 -0.95 -9.81
CA SER A 64 14.11 -1.85 -9.12
C SER A 64 13.75 -1.39 -7.71
N VAL A 65 14.67 -0.73 -7.00
CA VAL A 65 14.42 -0.18 -5.65
C VAL A 65 13.53 1.05 -5.75
N ILE A 66 13.79 1.94 -6.70
CA ILE A 66 12.96 3.14 -6.94
C ILE A 66 11.51 2.72 -7.24
N VAL A 67 11.33 1.71 -8.10
CA VAL A 67 9.99 1.18 -8.43
C VAL A 67 9.32 0.55 -7.21
N GLU A 68 10.04 -0.22 -6.39
CA GLU A 68 9.49 -0.79 -5.16
C GLU A 68 9.06 0.27 -4.15
N ASP A 69 9.87 1.30 -3.96
CA ASP A 69 9.55 2.42 -3.07
C ASP A 69 8.33 3.20 -3.58
N ALA A 70 8.25 3.46 -4.89
CA ALA A 70 7.10 4.14 -5.49
C ALA A 70 5.80 3.33 -5.29
N VAL A 71 5.84 2.01 -5.46
CA VAL A 71 4.68 1.13 -5.22
C VAL A 71 4.30 1.12 -3.74
N ASN A 72 5.27 1.02 -2.84
CA ASN A 72 5.02 1.05 -1.40
C ASN A 72 4.41 2.39 -0.98
N LEU A 73 4.97 3.50 -1.46
CA LEU A 73 4.48 4.86 -1.19
C LEU A 73 3.03 5.01 -1.65
N TYR A 74 2.72 4.62 -2.89
CA TYR A 74 1.37 4.64 -3.42
C TYR A 74 0.40 3.83 -2.54
N TYR A 75 0.78 2.60 -2.19
CA TYR A 75 -0.05 1.70 -1.40
C TYR A 75 -0.36 2.26 -0.01
N TYR A 76 0.68 2.68 0.74
CA TYR A 76 0.51 3.14 2.11
C TYR A 76 -0.12 4.53 2.20
N LEU A 77 0.16 5.44 1.26
CA LEU A 77 -0.54 6.73 1.20
C LEU A 77 -2.04 6.55 0.96
N LYS A 78 -2.43 5.65 0.04
CA LYS A 78 -3.85 5.36 -0.21
C LYS A 78 -4.55 4.87 1.05
N LEU A 79 -3.91 4.00 1.82
CA LEU A 79 -4.45 3.50 3.10
C LEU A 79 -4.52 4.60 4.17
N ALA A 80 -3.49 5.44 4.29
CA ALA A 80 -3.41 6.45 5.34
C ALA A 80 -4.36 7.62 5.12
N LEU A 81 -4.54 8.07 3.87
CA LEU A 81 -5.34 9.26 3.54
C LEU A 81 -6.83 8.94 3.29
N GLY A 82 -7.14 7.70 2.92
CA GLY A 82 -8.45 7.33 2.39
C GLY A 82 -8.67 7.81 0.95
N GLU A 83 -9.70 7.29 0.28
CA GLU A 83 -9.87 7.45 -1.18
C GLU A 83 -9.93 8.92 -1.63
N LYS A 84 -10.80 9.73 -1.02
CA LYS A 84 -11.01 11.13 -1.44
C LYS A 84 -9.73 11.97 -1.37
N LYS A 85 -9.03 11.94 -0.23
CA LYS A 85 -7.81 12.74 -0.05
C LYS A 85 -6.66 12.20 -0.90
N PHE A 86 -6.60 10.88 -1.10
CA PHE A 86 -5.62 10.27 -1.98
C PHE A 86 -5.82 10.70 -3.44
N ASP A 87 -7.06 10.74 -3.93
CA ASP A 87 -7.36 11.19 -5.29
C ASP A 87 -7.05 12.67 -5.51
N GLU A 88 -7.28 13.51 -4.49
CA GLU A 88 -6.86 14.92 -4.49
C GLU A 88 -5.32 15.05 -4.59
N LEU A 89 -4.57 14.27 -3.79
CA LEU A 89 -3.11 14.23 -3.85
C LEU A 89 -2.61 13.75 -5.22
N MET A 90 -3.20 12.69 -5.77
CA MET A 90 -2.82 12.19 -7.09
C MET A 90 -3.12 13.20 -8.19
N SER A 91 -4.17 14.00 -8.04
CA SER A 91 -4.48 15.10 -8.96
C SER A 91 -3.43 16.21 -8.88
N ALA A 92 -2.88 16.48 -7.71
CA ALA A 92 -1.75 17.40 -7.55
C ALA A 92 -0.47 16.86 -8.23
N VAL A 93 -0.14 15.58 -8.02
CA VAL A 93 1.03 14.93 -8.65
C VAL A 93 0.93 14.93 -10.18
N LYS A 94 -0.25 14.68 -10.75
CA LYS A 94 -0.49 14.68 -12.20
C LYS A 94 -0.29 16.03 -12.88
N ARG A 95 -0.18 17.13 -12.12
CA ARG A 95 0.18 18.44 -12.69
C ARG A 95 1.64 18.52 -13.09
N GLU A 96 2.47 17.58 -12.63
CA GLU A 96 3.91 17.52 -12.91
C GLU A 96 4.64 18.83 -12.57
N ASP A 97 4.13 19.56 -11.57
CA ASP A 97 4.66 20.83 -11.07
C ASP A 97 5.19 20.61 -9.63
N PRO A 98 6.53 20.55 -9.46
CA PRO A 98 7.15 20.34 -8.15
C PRO A 98 6.84 21.44 -7.13
N GLU A 99 6.70 22.70 -7.56
CA GLU A 99 6.45 23.82 -6.65
C GLU A 99 5.01 23.77 -6.14
N PHE A 100 4.05 23.52 -7.03
CA PHE A 100 2.67 23.27 -6.63
C PHE A 100 2.55 22.08 -5.69
N LEU A 101 3.23 20.97 -5.99
CA LEU A 101 3.21 19.78 -5.14
C LEU A 101 3.78 20.07 -3.76
N ARG A 102 4.87 20.86 -3.67
CA ARG A 102 5.48 21.29 -2.40
C ARG A 102 4.50 22.14 -1.58
N GLU A 103 3.84 23.11 -2.20
CA GLU A 103 2.82 23.94 -1.53
C GLU A 103 1.64 23.07 -1.03
N TYR A 104 1.14 22.16 -1.87
CA TYR A 104 0.05 21.26 -1.54
C TYR A 104 0.42 20.35 -0.36
N MET A 105 1.62 19.76 -0.38
CA MET A 105 2.15 18.93 0.69
C MET A 105 2.31 19.72 2.01
N GLY A 106 2.67 21.01 1.94
CA GLY A 106 2.77 21.89 3.11
C GLY A 106 1.47 22.01 3.92
N ARG A 107 0.31 21.74 3.31
CA ARG A 107 -1.00 21.74 3.99
C ARG A 107 -1.16 20.56 4.95
N PHE A 108 -0.38 19.49 4.77
CA PHE A 108 -0.46 18.28 5.59
C PHE A 108 0.35 18.39 6.89
N LYS A 109 1.11 19.48 7.12
CA LYS A 109 2.03 19.64 8.26
C LYS A 109 2.90 18.39 8.49
N LEU A 110 3.40 17.80 7.40
CA LEU A 110 4.34 16.67 7.43
C LEU A 110 5.71 17.13 7.95
#